data_AF-A0A369TH82-F1
#
_entry.id   AF-A0A369TH82-F1
#
_cell.length_a   1.000
_cell.length_b   1.000
_cell.length_c   1.000
_cell.angle_alpha   90.00
_cell.angle_beta   90.00
_cell.angle_gamma   90.00
#
_symmetry.space_group_name_H-M   'P 1'
#
loop_
_entity.id
_entity.type
_entity.pdbx_description
1 polymer ?
#
loop_
_entity_poly.entity_id
_entity_poly.type
_entity_poly.pdbx_seq_one_letter_code
_entity_poly.pdbx_strand_id
1 'polypeptide(L)'
;MADRALTEEALIAGLRDIRLPEHAAGGLPAELLAAAAIGLLIAAVLGLAVRALSFAKVPRRAAPAVPPGDERLALLRRLKTQAPERYAQLARDLYRPGGVPDLDTLRAEVARHA
;
A
#
# COMPACT_ATOMS: atom_id res chain seq x y z
N MET A 1 -40.65 -12.97 46.00
CA MET A 1 -40.19 -11.85 45.15
C MET A 1 -39.56 -12.49 43.93
N ALA A 2 -40.17 -12.33 42.76
CA ALA A 2 -39.96 -13.20 41.59
C ALA A 2 -38.80 -12.71 40.72
N ASP A 3 -37.74 -13.52 40.65
CA ASP A 3 -36.80 -13.55 39.52
C ASP A 3 -37.59 -13.84 38.24
N ARG A 4 -37.79 -12.81 37.41
CA ARG A 4 -38.36 -13.00 36.06
C ARG A 4 -37.25 -13.55 35.17
N ALA A 5 -37.28 -14.86 34.93
CA ALA A 5 -36.56 -15.46 33.82
C ALA A 5 -37.02 -14.78 32.52
N LEU A 6 -36.12 -14.01 31.89
CA LEU A 6 -36.35 -13.44 30.56
C LEU A 6 -36.54 -14.61 29.60
N THR A 7 -37.78 -14.84 29.16
CA THR A 7 -38.07 -15.85 28.15
C THR A 7 -37.42 -15.44 26.83
N GLU A 8 -37.00 -16.42 26.02
CA GLU A 8 -36.40 -16.18 24.70
C GLU A 8 -37.29 -15.29 23.82
N GLU A 9 -38.61 -15.47 23.93
CA GLU A 9 -39.60 -14.63 23.24
C GLU A 9 -39.56 -13.17 23.69
N ALA A 10 -39.37 -12.90 24.99
CA ALA A 10 -39.23 -11.54 25.51
C ALA A 10 -37.91 -10.90 25.09
N LEU A 11 -36.83 -11.69 24.96
CA LEU A 11 -35.55 -11.23 24.43
C LEU A 11 -35.67 -10.84 22.95
N ILE A 12 -36.28 -11.71 22.13
CA ILE A 12 -36.47 -11.45 20.70
C ILE A 12 -37.43 -10.28 20.47
N ALA A 13 -38.48 -10.15 21.27
CA ALA A 13 -39.39 -9.00 21.23
C ALA A 13 -38.64 -7.70 21.55
N GLY A 14 -37.79 -7.70 22.59
CA GLY A 14 -36.96 -6.55 22.94
C GLY A 14 -35.95 -6.16 21.85
N LEU A 15 -35.34 -7.13 21.17
CA LEU A 15 -34.43 -6.88 20.05
C LEU A 15 -35.14 -6.25 18.84
N ARG A 16 -36.39 -6.64 18.58
CA ARG A 16 -37.21 -6.08 17.50
C ARG A 16 -37.74 -4.68 17.82
N ASP A 17 -37.78 -4.31 19.09
CA ASP A 17 -38.27 -3.01 19.57
C ASP A 17 -37.16 -1.95 19.69
N ILE A 18 -35.92 -2.27 19.32
CA ILE A 18 -34.84 -1.28 19.20
C ILE A 18 -35.10 -0.46 17.92
N ARG A 19 -36.03 0.50 18.02
CA ARG A 19 -36.16 1.57 17.05
C ARG A 19 -35.31 2.74 17.49
N LEU A 20 -34.54 3.30 16.55
CA LEU A 20 -33.97 4.62 16.79
C LEU A 20 -35.13 5.61 16.91
N PRO A 21 -35.18 6.45 17.97
CA PRO A 21 -36.14 7.53 18.03
C PRO A 21 -35.94 8.45 16.82
N GLU A 22 -37.02 8.98 16.24
CA GLU A 22 -36.94 9.91 15.10
C GLU A 22 -36.15 11.18 15.41
N HIS A 23 -35.84 11.43 16.68
CA HIS A 23 -35.02 12.54 17.17
C HIS A 23 -33.67 12.06 17.73
N ALA A 24 -33.14 10.95 17.20
CA ALA A 24 -31.79 10.51 17.53
C ALA A 24 -30.81 11.67 17.32
N ALA A 25 -29.97 11.93 18.34
CA ALA A 25 -29.04 13.05 18.35
C ALA A 25 -28.08 12.94 17.15
N GLY A 26 -28.21 13.86 16.20
CA GLY A 26 -27.30 13.89 15.07
C GLY A 26 -27.68 14.92 14.02
N GLY A 27 -28.94 14.91 13.56
CA GLY A 27 -29.43 15.82 12.53
C GLY A 27 -28.48 15.97 11.33
N LEU A 28 -28.57 17.12 10.66
CA LEU A 28 -27.74 17.47 9.50
C LEU A 28 -26.21 17.36 9.77
N PRO A 29 -25.64 17.81 10.91
CA PRO A 29 -24.19 17.69 11.11
C PRO A 29 -23.72 16.24 11.25
N ALA A 30 -24.50 15.35 11.85
CA ALA A 30 -24.13 13.93 11.90
C ALA A 30 -24.22 13.27 10.52
N GLU A 31 -25.17 13.65 9.68
CA GLU A 31 -25.26 13.16 8.30
C GLU A 31 -24.03 13.59 7.48
N LEU A 32 -23.59 14.84 7.62
CA LEU A 32 -22.39 15.33 6.96
C LEU A 32 -21.13 14.60 7.45
N LEU A 33 -21.00 14.36 8.75
CA LEU A 33 -19.88 13.62 9.31
C LEU A 33 -19.90 12.15 8.88
N ALA A 34 -21.07 11.52 8.80
CA ALA A 34 -21.22 10.16 8.29
C ALA A 34 -20.82 10.07 6.81
N ALA A 35 -21.28 11.01 5.97
CA ALA A 35 -20.90 11.09 4.57
C ALA A 35 -19.38 11.29 4.42
N ALA A 36 -18.79 12.18 5.23
CA ALA A 36 -17.35 12.40 5.23
C ALA A 36 -16.57 11.15 5.65
N ALA A 37 -17.01 10.44 6.70
CA ALA A 37 -16.38 9.20 7.15
C ALA A 37 -16.42 8.11 6.07
N ILE A 38 -17.56 7.96 5.38
CA ILE A 38 -17.70 7.02 4.25
C ILE A 38 -16.76 7.41 3.11
N GLY A 39 -16.71 8.69 2.75
CA GLY A 39 -15.81 9.19 1.71
C GLY A 39 -14.34 8.92 2.02
N LEU A 40 -13.91 9.19 3.26
CA LEU A 40 -12.54 8.91 3.73
C LEU A 40 -12.23 7.41 3.74
N LEU A 41 -13.18 6.57 4.14
CA LEU A 41 -13.01 5.12 4.12
C LEU A 41 -12.81 4.61 2.68
N ILE A 42 -13.63 5.06 1.74
CA ILE A 42 -13.50 4.70 0.31
C ILE A 42 -12.14 5.16 -0.23
N ALA A 43 -11.74 6.40 0.06
CA ALA A 43 -10.45 6.94 -0.36
C ALA A 43 -9.29 6.11 0.21
N ALA A 44 -9.35 5.71 1.49
CA ALA A 44 -8.34 4.87 2.11
C ALA A 44 -8.27 3.47 1.46
N VAL A 45 -9.41 2.83 1.20
CA VAL A 45 -9.48 1.52 0.52
C VAL A 45 -8.88 1.60 -0.89
N LEU A 46 -9.26 2.61 -1.67
CA LEU A 46 -8.71 2.83 -3.01
C LEU A 46 -7.20 3.10 -2.96
N GLY A 47 -6.74 3.94 -2.04
CA GLY A 47 -5.32 4.19 -1.82
C GLY A 47 -4.56 2.92 -1.46
N LEU A 48 -5.12 2.07 -0.60
CA LEU A 48 -4.53 0.78 -0.23
C LEU A 48 -4.49 -0.19 -1.41
N ALA A 49 -5.56 -0.24 -2.22
CA ALA A 49 -5.64 -1.08 -3.41
C ALA A 49 -4.60 -0.66 -4.46
N VAL A 50 -4.52 0.65 -4.78
CA VAL A 50 -3.52 1.20 -5.69
C VAL A 50 -2.11 0.92 -5.15
N ARG A 51 -1.90 1.10 -3.85
CA ARG A 51 -0.62 0.79 -3.20
C ARG A 51 -0.28 -0.69 -3.37
N ALA A 52 -1.19 -1.60 -3.06
CA ALA A 52 -0.99 -3.04 -3.21
C ALA A 52 -0.67 -3.45 -4.66
N LEU A 53 -1.39 -2.87 -5.64
CA LEU A 53 -1.13 -3.05 -7.07
C LEU A 53 0.20 -2.44 -7.51
N SER A 54 0.60 -1.31 -6.94
CA SER A 54 1.90 -0.67 -7.24
C SER A 54 3.08 -1.44 -6.66
N PHE A 55 2.86 -2.17 -5.55
CA PHE A 55 3.84 -3.10 -4.98
C PHE A 55 3.82 -4.49 -5.62
N ALA A 56 2.82 -4.80 -6.47
CA ALA A 56 2.86 -5.98 -7.31
C ALA A 56 4.01 -5.80 -8.30
N LYS A 57 5.16 -6.37 -7.94
CA LYS A 57 6.38 -6.42 -8.76
C LYS A 57 5.95 -6.73 -10.19
N VAL A 58 6.21 -5.79 -11.11
CA VAL A 58 6.16 -6.04 -12.56
C VAL A 58 6.82 -7.40 -12.78
N PRO A 59 6.10 -8.41 -13.32
CA PRO A 59 6.68 -9.73 -13.51
C PRO A 59 7.97 -9.54 -14.29
N ARG A 60 9.07 -9.96 -13.68
CA ARG A 60 10.41 -9.88 -14.24
C ARG A 60 10.40 -10.75 -15.48
N ARG A 61 10.03 -10.17 -16.63
CA ARG A 61 10.20 -10.78 -17.94
C ARG A 61 11.63 -11.27 -17.96
N ALA A 62 11.82 -12.59 -18.12
CA ALA A 62 13.13 -13.23 -18.07
C ALA A 62 14.09 -12.35 -18.88
N ALA A 63 15.11 -11.83 -18.20
CA ALA A 63 15.98 -10.85 -18.81
C ALA A 63 16.63 -11.52 -20.03
N PRO A 64 16.56 -10.93 -21.22
CA PRO A 64 17.32 -11.46 -22.36
C PRO A 64 18.78 -11.58 -21.92
N ALA A 65 19.41 -12.69 -22.33
CA ALA A 65 20.82 -12.94 -22.07
C ALA A 65 21.60 -11.67 -22.42
N VAL A 66 22.33 -11.15 -21.43
CA VAL A 66 23.10 -9.91 -21.62
C VAL A 66 24.18 -10.23 -22.67
N PRO A 67 24.23 -9.52 -23.80
CA PRO A 67 25.33 -9.72 -24.74
C PRO A 67 26.66 -9.43 -24.03
N PRO A 68 27.73 -10.20 -24.32
CA PRO A 68 29.05 -9.94 -23.74
C PRO A 68 29.48 -8.53 -24.15
N GLY A 69 29.59 -7.62 -23.16
CA GLY A 69 29.87 -6.19 -23.38
C GLY A 69 29.17 -5.26 -22.39
N ASP A 70 28.11 -5.72 -21.72
CA ASP A 70 27.26 -4.88 -20.85
C ASP A 70 27.54 -5.07 -19.34
N GLU A 71 28.82 -4.97 -18.95
CA GLU A 71 29.25 -5.10 -17.55
C GLU A 71 28.52 -4.11 -16.62
N ARG A 72 28.24 -2.90 -17.13
CA ARG A 72 27.46 -1.87 -16.43
C ARG A 72 26.06 -2.35 -16.07
N LEU A 73 25.38 -3.02 -17.00
CA LEU A 73 24.03 -3.55 -16.79
C LEU A 73 24.05 -4.70 -15.79
N ALA A 74 25.08 -5.55 -15.83
CA ALA A 74 25.27 -6.63 -14.86
C ALA A 74 25.45 -6.08 -13.44
N LEU A 75 26.30 -5.06 -13.26
CA LEU A 75 26.52 -4.39 -11.97
C LEU A 75 25.26 -3.71 -11.45
N LEU A 76 24.51 -3.00 -12.31
CA LEU A 76 23.23 -2.38 -11.94
C LEU A 76 22.18 -3.41 -11.49
N ARG A 77 22.08 -4.55 -12.19
CA ARG A 77 21.17 -5.64 -11.79
C ARG A 77 21.57 -6.27 -10.45
N ARG A 78 22.88 -6.39 -10.19
CA ARG A 78 23.40 -6.89 -8.92
C ARG A 78 23.11 -5.92 -7.78
N LEU A 79 23.37 -4.63 -7.98
CA LEU A 79 23.06 -3.56 -7.03
C LEU A 79 21.56 -3.48 -6.74
N LYS A 80 20.69 -3.64 -7.74
CA LYS A 80 19.23 -3.73 -7.56
C LYS A 80 18.80 -4.87 -6.63
N THR A 81 19.57 -5.96 -6.61
CA THR A 81 19.27 -7.15 -5.80
C THR A 81 19.80 -7.01 -4.37
N GLN A 82 20.98 -6.41 -4.21
CA GLN A 82 21.66 -6.29 -2.91
C GLN A 82 21.27 -5.03 -2.13
N ALA A 83 21.10 -3.89 -2.80
CA ALA A 83 20.82 -2.58 -2.20
C ALA A 83 19.77 -1.81 -3.02
N PRO A 84 18.48 -2.16 -2.89
CA PRO A 84 17.41 -1.59 -3.72
C PRO A 84 17.22 -0.08 -3.51
N GLU A 85 17.43 0.44 -2.29
CA GLU A 85 17.34 1.88 -2.02
C GLU A 85 18.43 2.65 -2.76
N ARG A 86 19.66 2.11 -2.78
CA ARG A 86 20.80 2.72 -3.45
C ARG A 86 20.62 2.71 -4.97
N TYR A 87 20.15 1.59 -5.51
CA TYR A 87 19.76 1.49 -6.92
C TYR A 87 18.69 2.52 -7.29
N ALA A 88 17.66 2.73 -6.46
CA ALA A 88 16.60 3.71 -6.71
C ALA A 88 17.14 5.16 -6.75
N GLN A 89 18.15 5.48 -5.95
CA GLN A 89 18.82 6.79 -6.00
C GLN A 89 19.54 6.98 -7.33
N LEU A 90 20.41 6.03 -7.71
CA LEU A 90 21.15 6.06 -8.98
C LEU A 90 20.23 6.08 -10.20
N ALA A 91 19.14 5.31 -10.18
CA ALA A 91 18.17 5.23 -11.28
C ALA A 91 17.48 6.56 -11.58
N ARG A 92 17.33 7.46 -10.60
CA ARG A 92 16.78 8.80 -10.84
C ARG A 92 17.73 9.67 -11.66
N ASP A 93 19.03 9.48 -11.45
CA ASP A 93 20.06 10.25 -12.14
C ASP A 93 20.34 9.67 -13.55
N LEU A 94 20.12 8.37 -13.78
CA LEU A 94 20.30 7.73 -15.10
C LEU A 94 19.52 8.38 -16.26
N TYR A 95 18.41 9.06 -15.98
CA TYR A 95 17.59 9.75 -16.99
C TYR A 95 18.00 11.21 -17.23
N ARG A 96 19.01 11.72 -16.53
CA ARG A 96 19.56 13.05 -16.75
C ARG A 96 20.70 13.03 -17.79
N PRO A 97 20.90 14.11 -18.56
CA PRO A 97 22.06 14.23 -19.41
C PRO A 97 23.35 14.09 -18.58
N GLY A 98 24.19 13.12 -18.93
CA GLY A 98 25.43 12.80 -18.20
C GLY A 98 25.24 12.01 -16.90
N GLY A 99 24.03 11.57 -16.57
CA GLY A 99 23.74 10.88 -15.31
C GLY A 99 23.99 9.37 -15.32
N VAL A 100 24.67 8.84 -16.34
CA VAL A 100 25.10 7.45 -16.38
C VAL A 100 26.35 7.30 -15.51
N PRO A 101 26.30 6.53 -14.40
CA PRO A 101 27.45 6.37 -13.54
C PRO A 101 28.54 5.56 -14.24
N ASP A 102 29.78 5.96 -14.01
CA ASP A 102 30.95 5.28 -14.54
C ASP A 102 31.08 3.85 -13.98
N LEU A 103 31.76 2.98 -14.74
CA LEU A 103 31.94 1.58 -14.41
C LEU A 103 32.66 1.38 -13.07
N ASP A 104 33.71 2.16 -12.81
CA ASP A 104 34.49 2.03 -11.57
C ASP A 104 33.68 2.44 -10.34
N THR A 105 32.86 3.49 -10.48
CA THR A 105 31.91 3.92 -9.45
C THR A 105 30.89 2.81 -9.14
N LEU A 106 30.36 2.13 -10.17
CA LEU A 106 29.42 1.03 -9.99
C LEU A 106 30.06 -0.20 -9.34
N ARG A 107 31.31 -0.54 -9.70
CA ARG A 107 32.05 -1.63 -9.04
C ARG A 107 32.27 -1.34 -7.56
N ALA A 108 32.65 -0.10 -7.21
CA ALA A 108 32.85 0.32 -5.83
C ALA A 108 31.55 0.27 -5.01
N GLU A 109 30.42 0.71 -5.58
CA GLU A 109 29.11 0.63 -4.93
C GLU A 109 28.65 -0.82 -4.72
N VAL A 110 28.85 -1.69 -5.71
CA VAL A 110 28.55 -3.12 -5.55
C VAL A 110 29.43 -3.77 -4.48
N ALA A 111 30.73 -3.43 -4.41
CA ALA A 111 31.63 -3.97 -3.39
C ALA A 111 31.28 -3.50 -1.98
N ARG A 112 30.79 -2.27 -1.81
CA ARG A 112 30.36 -1.73 -0.51
C ARG A 112 29.08 -2.39 0.03
N HIS A 113 28.26 -2.93 -0.86
CA HIS A 113 26.96 -3.52 -0.55
C HIS A 113 26.89 -5.04 -0.86
N ALA A 114 28.04 -5.68 -1.07
CA ALA A 114 28.18 -7.12 -1.21
C ALA A 114 28.21 -7.81 0.16
#